data_AF-A0A968X580-F1
#
_entry.id   AF-A0A968X580-F1
#
_cell.length_a   1.000
_cell.length_b   1.000
_cell.length_c   1.000
_cell.angle_alpha   90.00
_cell.angle_beta   90.00
_cell.angle_gamma   90.00
#
_symmetry.space_group_name_H-M   'P 1'
#
loop_
_entity.id
_entity.type
_entity.pdbx_description
1 polymer ?
#
loop_
_entity_poly.entity_id
_entity_poly.type
_entity_poly.pdbx_seq_one_letter_code
_entity_poly.pdbx_strand_id
1 'polypeptide(L)' 'MDKEWGLTDCISFALMQNLGIAKALSSDHHFEQAGFEIVLEAK' A
#
# COMPACT_ATOMS: atom_id res chain seq x y z
N MET A 1 -17.54 1.73 6.30
CA MET A 1 -16.77 2.97 6.43
C MET A 1 -15.91 3.05 5.19
N ASP A 2 -16.10 4.08 4.37
CA ASP A 2 -15.24 4.30 3.20
C ASP A 2 -13.79 4.51 3.65
N LYS A 3 -12.85 4.02 2.84
CA LYS A 3 -11.42 4.27 3.07
C LYS A 3 -11.04 5.55 2.33
N GLU A 4 -10.38 6.48 2.98
CA GLU A 4 -9.94 7.76 2.40
C GLU A 4 -8.68 7.59 1.52
N TRP A 5 -8.66 6.54 0.69
CA TRP A 5 -7.56 6.24 -0.21
C TRP A 5 -7.53 7.22 -1.39
N GLY A 6 -6.34 7.71 -1.71
CA GLY A 6 -6.12 8.51 -2.90
C GLY A 6 -6.16 7.65 -4.18
N LEU A 7 -6.31 8.32 -5.33
CA LEU A 7 -6.20 7.65 -6.63
C LEU A 7 -4.82 6.99 -6.82
N THR A 8 -3.75 7.65 -6.37
CA THR A 8 -2.38 7.12 -6.41
C THR A 8 -2.26 5.82 -5.62
N ASP A 9 -2.90 5.73 -4.45
CA ASP A 9 -2.90 4.54 -3.61
C ASP A 9 -3.58 3.38 -4.35
N CYS A 10 -4.77 3.64 -4.92
CA CYS A 10 -5.54 2.64 -5.66
C CYS A 10 -4.77 2.09 -6.87
N ILE A 11 -4.11 2.97 -7.65
CA ILE A 11 -3.29 2.56 -8.79
C ILE A 11 -2.08 1.74 -8.33
N SER A 12 -1.44 2.16 -7.23
CA SER A 12 -0.30 1.44 -6.65
C SER A 12 -0.71 0.04 -6.21
N PHE A 13 -1.85 -0.10 -5.54
CA PHE A 13 -2.37 -1.41 -5.11
C PHE A 13 -2.66 -2.34 -6.29
N ALA A 14 -3.31 -1.83 -7.34
CA ALA A 14 -3.61 -2.61 -8.53
C ALA A 14 -2.34 -3.09 -9.24
N LEU A 15 -1.33 -2.23 -9.38
CA LEU A 15 -0.04 -2.59 -9.95
C LEU A 15 0.70 -3.62 -9.11
N MET A 16 0.77 -3.42 -7.79
CA MET A 16 1.44 -4.34 -6.88
C MET A 16 0.79 -5.72 -6.89
N GLN A 17 -0.54 -5.79 -6.91
CA GLN A 17 -1.27 -7.06 -7.03
C GLN A 17 -0.96 -7.76 -8.36
N ASN A 18 -1.02 -7.02 -9.47
CA ASN A 18 -0.74 -7.58 -10.80
C ASN A 18 0.72 -8.06 -10.96
N LEU A 19 1.66 -7.41 -10.26
CA LEU A 19 3.09 -7.75 -10.27
C LEU A 19 3.49 -8.75 -9.18
N GLY A 20 2.56 -9.17 -8.30
CA GLY A 20 2.86 -10.06 -7.18
C GLY A 20 3.77 -9.45 -6.10
N ILE A 21 3.76 -8.13 -5.96
CA ILE A 21 4.56 -7.39 -4.97
C ILE A 21 3.79 -7.32 -3.65
N ALA A 22 4.32 -7.95 -2.61
CA ALA A 22 3.68 -7.98 -1.29
C ALA A 22 4.20 -6.91 -0.31
N LYS A 23 5.41 -6.37 -0.55
CA LYS A 23 6.09 -5.43 0.34
C LYS A 23 6.04 -4.02 -0.23
N ALA A 24 5.63 -3.04 0.56
CA ALA A 24 5.61 -1.63 0.22
C ALA A 24 6.65 -0.87 1.06
N LEU A 25 7.52 -0.12 0.38
CA LEU A 25 8.38 0.86 1.03
C LEU A 25 7.61 2.19 1.10
N SER A 26 6.73 2.31 2.09
CA SER A 26 5.90 3.49 2.30
C SER A 26 5.79 3.79 3.80
N SER A 27 5.56 5.06 4.15
CA SER A 27 5.12 5.45 5.50
C SER A 27 3.59 5.55 5.60
N ASP A 28 2.89 5.31 4.50
CA ASP A 28 1.44 5.41 4.43
C ASP A 28 0.76 4.10 4.86
N HIS A 29 0.01 4.19 5.95
CA HIS A 29 -0.82 3.12 6.51
C HIS A 29 -1.89 2.58 5.54
N HIS A 30 -2.25 3.29 4.48
CA HIS A 30 -3.19 2.80 3.46
C HIS A 30 -2.72 1.49 2.82
N PHE A 31 -1.40 1.29 2.68
CA PHE A 31 -0.82 0.07 2.14
C PHE A 31 -1.02 -1.12 3.08
N GLU A 32 -0.89 -0.92 4.40
CA GLU A 32 -1.20 -1.95 5.40
C GLU A 32 -2.69 -2.32 5.35
N GLN A 33 -3.58 -1.32 5.26
CA GLN A 33 -5.02 -1.53 5.13
C GLN A 33 -5.43 -2.24 3.83
N ALA A 34 -4.59 -2.18 2.80
CA ALA A 34 -4.77 -2.89 1.53
C ALA A 34 -4.12 -4.29 1.54
N GLY A 35 -3.43 -4.66 2.63
CA GLY A 35 -2.85 -5.98 2.84
C GLY A 35 -1.39 -6.12 2.43
N PHE A 36 -0.68 -5.01 2.22
CA PHE A 36 0.76 -5.01 1.93
C PHE A 36 1.59 -4.91 3.21
N GLU A 37 2.76 -5.53 3.22
CA GLU A 37 3.73 -5.45 4.31
C GLU A 37 4.55 -4.15 4.16
N ILE A 38 4.49 -3.27 5.16
CA ILE A 38 5.38 -2.11 5.21
C ILE A 38 6.76 -2.55 5.65
N VAL A 39 7.78 -2.18 4.86
CA VAL A 39 9.19 -2.48 5.17
C VAL A 39 9.99 -1.25 5.56
N LEU A 40 9.34 -0.10 5.71
CA LEU A 40 9.99 1.13 6.13
C LEU A 40 10.21 1.10 7.66
N GLU A 41 11.47 1.09 8.10
CA GLU A 41 11.80 1.22 9.51
C GLU A 41 11.74 2.69 9.94
N ALA A 42 10.91 3.00 10.95
CA ALA A 42 10.97 4.28 11.65
C ALA A 42 12.21 4.29 12.55
N LYS A 43 13.12 5.24 12.30
CA LYS A 43 14.36 5.39 13.04
C LYS A 43 14.24 6.47 14.10
#